data_AF-A0A971UXN5-F1
#
_entry.id   AF-A0A971UXN5-F1
#
_cell.length_a   1.000
_cell.length_b   1.000
_cell.length_c   1.000
_cell.angle_alpha   90.00
_cell.angle_beta   90.00
_cell.angle_gamma   90.00
#
_symmetry.space_group_name_H-M   'P 1'
#
loop_
_entity.id
_entity.type
_entity.pdbx_description
1 polymer ?
#
loop_
_entity_poly.entity_id
_entity_poly.type
_entity_poly.pdbx_seq_one_letter_code
_entity_poly.pdbx_strand_id
1 'polypeptide(L)'
;MHFPINTIILLLILAIVIALQLFLSKKENKWLGLILPAIFFIYSLLMVFNIVVSDDMTAWDIFSMIGSAFLLTNIPTIILLGIYLACREKIKRNAELNKMNIQDL
;
A
#
# COMPACT_ATOMS: atom_id res chain seq x y z
N MET A 1 4.44 5.54 32.01
CA MET A 1 4.01 5.66 30.60
C MET A 1 2.95 4.60 30.35
N HIS A 2 1.66 4.95 30.35
CA HIS A 2 0.60 4.01 29.95
C HIS A 2 0.37 4.20 28.46
N PHE A 3 0.64 3.15 27.68
CA PHE A 3 0.25 3.14 26.27
C PHE A 3 -1.28 3.10 26.21
N PRO A 4 -1.94 4.11 25.63
CA PRO A 4 -3.39 4.11 25.53
C PRO A 4 -3.83 2.93 24.67
N ILE A 5 -4.92 2.25 25.04
CA ILE A 5 -5.46 1.07 24.35
C ILE A 5 -5.56 1.30 22.83
N ASN A 6 -5.90 2.51 22.40
CA ASN A 6 -5.97 2.91 20.99
C ASN A 6 -4.66 2.70 20.22
N THR A 7 -3.50 2.97 20.85
CA THR A 7 -2.18 2.76 20.20
C THR A 7 -1.87 1.29 19.99
N ILE A 8 -2.26 0.42 20.94
CA ILE A 8 -2.08 -1.03 20.83
C ILE A 8 -2.97 -1.57 19.70
N ILE A 9 -4.23 -1.13 19.64
CA ILE A 9 -5.16 -1.52 18.57
C ILE A 9 -4.62 -1.10 17.20
N LEU A 10 -4.10 0.13 17.07
CA LEU A 10 -3.51 0.60 15.82
C LEU A 10 -2.34 -0.26 15.35
N LEU A 11 -1.41 -0.59 16.27
CA LEU A 11 -0.26 -1.45 15.96
C LEU A 11 -0.70 -2.85 15.52
N LEU A 12 -1.72 -3.41 16.16
CA LEU A 12 -2.28 -4.72 15.80
C LEU A 12 -2.86 -4.70 14.37
N ILE A 13 -3.64 -3.67 14.03
CA ILE A 13 -4.21 -3.51 12.68
C ILE A 13 -3.10 -3.40 11.64
N LEU A 14 -2.07 -2.58 11.90
CA LEU A 14 -0.92 -2.44 11.00
C LEU A 14 -0.19 -3.77 10.79
N ALA A 15 0.03 -4.54 11.85
CA ALA A 15 0.66 -5.86 11.76
C ALA A 15 -0.17 -6.82 10.90
N ILE A 16 -1.50 -6.83 11.06
CA ILE A 16 -2.42 -7.66 10.26
C ILE A 16 -2.37 -7.25 8.78
N VAL A 17 -2.43 -5.96 8.49
CA VAL A 17 -2.38 -5.42 7.11
C VAL A 17 -1.07 -5.80 6.42
N ILE A 18 0.06 -5.66 7.11
CA ILE A 18 1.39 -6.03 6.58
C ILE A 18 1.47 -7.54 6.37
N ALA A 19 1.02 -8.35 7.33
CA ALA A 19 1.02 -9.80 7.21
C ALA A 19 0.16 -10.27 6.02
N LEU A 20 -1.03 -9.69 5.85
CA LEU A 20 -1.90 -9.95 4.71
C LEU A 20 -1.24 -9.57 3.39
N GLN A 21 -0.60 -8.39 3.33
CA GLN A 21 0.10 -7.94 2.12
C GLN A 21 1.24 -8.88 1.74
N LEU A 22 2.04 -9.33 2.72
CA LEU A 22 3.11 -10.30 2.51
C LEU A 22 2.56 -11.65 2.03
N PHE A 23 1.45 -12.11 2.61
CA PHE A 23 0.81 -13.36 2.21
C PHE A 23 0.30 -13.30 0.76
N LEU A 24 -0.43 -12.24 0.41
CA LEU A 24 -0.97 -12.05 -0.93
C LEU A 24 0.14 -11.86 -1.98
N SER A 25 1.18 -11.10 -1.65
CA SER A 25 2.31 -10.83 -2.55
C SER A 25 3.14 -12.06 -2.90
N LYS A 26 3.13 -13.08 -2.03
CA LYS A 26 3.85 -14.34 -2.25
C LYS A 26 3.08 -15.35 -3.11
N LYS A 27 1.80 -15.11 -3.39
CA LYS A 27 1.00 -16.02 -4.22
C LYS A 27 1.50 -16.04 -5.67
N GLU A 28 1.31 -17.17 -6.35
CA GLU A 28 1.69 -17.32 -7.77
C GLU A 28 0.96 -16.33 -8.67
N ASN A 29 -0.30 -16.02 -8.36
CA ASN A 29 -1.06 -15.00 -9.06
C ASN A 29 -0.62 -13.58 -8.62
N LYS A 30 -0.01 -12.83 -9.55
CA LYS A 30 0.48 -11.44 -9.35
C LYS A 30 -0.61 -10.48 -8.90
N TRP A 31 -1.83 -10.67 -9.37
CA TRP A 31 -2.95 -9.76 -9.11
C TRP A 31 -3.39 -9.78 -7.64
N LEU A 32 -3.21 -10.90 -6.94
CA LEU A 32 -3.62 -11.02 -5.53
C LEU A 32 -2.84 -10.05 -4.63
N GLY A 33 -1.54 -9.88 -4.87
CA GLY A 33 -0.71 -8.91 -4.12
C GLY A 33 -1.04 -7.45 -4.39
N LEU A 34 -1.78 -7.16 -5.47
CA LEU A 34 -2.22 -5.81 -5.84
C LEU A 34 -3.61 -5.46 -5.31
N ILE A 35 -4.37 -6.43 -4.79
CA ILE A 35 -5.74 -6.19 -4.27
C ILE A 35 -5.72 -5.16 -3.15
N LEU A 36 -4.86 -5.33 -2.16
CA LEU A 36 -4.83 -4.44 -1.00
C LEU A 36 -4.33 -3.03 -1.37
N PRO A 37 -3.23 -2.84 -2.13
CA PRO A 37 -2.90 -1.53 -2.70
C PRO A 37 -4.05 -0.89 -3.49
N ALA A 38 -4.76 -1.67 -4.31
CA ALA A 38 -5.87 -1.17 -5.12
C ALA A 38 -7.04 -0.70 -4.25
N ILE A 39 -7.38 -1.42 -3.17
CA ILE A 39 -8.42 -0.99 -2.22
C ILE A 39 -8.06 0.36 -1.58
N PHE A 40 -6.82 0.52 -1.11
CA PHE A 40 -6.35 1.79 -0.52
C PHE A 40 -6.34 2.93 -1.55
N PHE A 41 -5.95 2.64 -2.79
CA PHE A 41 -5.98 3.61 -3.88
C PHE A 41 -7.41 4.05 -4.23
N ILE A 42 -8.36 3.11 -4.33
CA ILE A 42 -9.77 3.42 -4.58
C ILE A 42 -10.33 4.27 -3.43
N TYR A 43 -10.02 3.91 -2.18
CA TYR A 43 -10.42 4.71 -1.01
C TYR A 43 -9.88 6.15 -1.08
N SER A 44 -8.62 6.31 -1.49
CA SER A 44 -8.04 7.63 -1.72
C SER A 44 -8.79 8.44 -2.79
N LEU A 45 -9.24 7.80 -3.89
CA LEU A 45 -10.01 8.49 -4.92
C LEU A 45 -11.40 8.90 -4.40
N LEU A 46 -12.04 8.04 -3.60
CA LEU A 46 -13.31 8.38 -2.96
C LEU A 46 -13.15 9.60 -2.04
N MET A 47 -12.06 9.69 -1.28
CA MET A 47 -11.78 10.88 -0.46
C MET A 47 -11.64 12.13 -1.31
N VAL A 48 -10.86 12.08 -2.39
CA VAL A 48 -10.65 13.24 -3.28
C VAL A 48 -11.95 13.67 -3.96
N PHE A 49 -12.77 12.73 -4.43
CA PHE A 49 -14.06 13.05 -5.06
C PHE A 49 -15.13 13.49 -4.08
N ASN A 50 -14.95 13.24 -2.78
CA ASN A 50 -15.87 13.69 -1.74
C ASN A 50 -15.52 15.09 -1.19
N ILE A 51 -14.43 15.70 -1.65
CA ILE A 51 -14.03 17.05 -1.26
C ILE A 51 -15.13 18.05 -1.64
N VAL A 52 -15.62 18.78 -0.64
CA VAL A 52 -16.55 19.89 -0.83
C VAL A 52 -15.75 21.18 -0.99
N VAL A 53 -16.04 21.91 -2.06
CA VAL A 53 -15.43 23.21 -2.34
C VAL A 53 -16.41 24.31 -1.98
N SER A 54 -15.94 25.29 -1.21
CA SER A 54 -16.71 26.46 -0.79
C SER A 54 -16.40 27.65 -1.70
N ASP A 55 -17.35 28.60 -1.82
CA ASP A 55 -17.26 29.76 -2.73
C ASP A 55 -16.12 30.74 -2.36
N ASP A 56 -15.61 30.68 -1.13
CA ASP A 56 -14.50 31.49 -0.63
C ASP A 56 -13.11 30.94 -0.98
N MET A 57 -13.05 29.71 -1.51
CA MET A 57 -11.78 29.04 -1.82
C MET A 57 -11.20 29.52 -3.16
N THR A 58 -9.92 29.89 -3.16
CA THR A 58 -9.20 30.18 -4.40
C THR A 58 -8.82 28.89 -5.14
N ALA A 59 -8.47 29.01 -6.42
CA ALA A 59 -7.97 27.86 -7.20
C ALA A 59 -6.72 27.20 -6.56
N TRP A 60 -5.87 27.99 -5.88
CA TRP A 60 -4.70 27.48 -5.18
C TRP A 60 -5.07 26.66 -3.94
N ASP A 61 -6.11 27.07 -3.22
CA ASP A 61 -6.61 26.34 -2.05
C ASP A 61 -7.18 24.99 -2.47
N ILE A 62 -7.97 24.96 -3.54
CA ILE A 62 -8.53 23.73 -4.10
C ILE A 62 -7.42 22.79 -4.59
N PHE A 63 -6.45 23.33 -5.35
CA PHE A 63 -5.34 22.53 -5.88
C PHE A 63 -4.48 21.94 -4.77
N SER A 64 -4.10 22.75 -3.78
CA SER A 64 -3.29 22.30 -2.65
C SER A 64 -4.04 21.30 -1.77
N MET A 65 -5.34 21.48 -1.56
CA MET A 65 -6.19 20.55 -0.81
C MET A 65 -6.29 19.19 -1.53
N ILE A 66 -6.62 19.17 -2.82
CA ILE A 66 -6.70 17.93 -3.61
C ILE A 66 -5.33 17.24 -3.64
N GLY A 67 -4.28 17.98 -3.95
CA GLY A 67 -2.92 17.43 -4.06
C GLY A 67 -2.42 16.85 -2.74
N SER A 68 -2.56 17.60 -1.64
CA SER A 68 -2.13 17.12 -0.32
C SER A 68 -2.97 15.95 0.17
N ALA A 69 -4.30 15.99 0.01
CA ALA A 69 -5.19 14.88 0.35
C ALA A 69 -4.76 13.61 -0.40
N PHE A 70 -4.64 13.69 -1.73
CA PHE A 70 -4.25 12.55 -2.56
C PHE A 70 -2.88 11.98 -2.18
N LEU A 71 -1.88 12.82 -1.91
CA LEU A 71 -0.55 12.34 -1.52
C LEU A 71 -0.56 11.66 -0.15
N LEU A 72 -1.19 12.28 0.85
CA LEU A 72 -1.25 11.75 2.21
C LEU A 72 -2.02 10.44 2.29
N THR A 73 -3.17 10.35 1.62
CA THR A 73 -3.98 9.13 1.60
C THR A 73 -3.33 7.99 0.81
N ASN A 74 -2.38 8.29 -0.08
CA ASN A 74 -1.64 7.28 -0.84
C ASN A 74 -0.31 6.83 -0.24
N ILE A 75 0.15 7.41 0.88
CA ILE A 75 1.30 6.89 1.64
C ILE A 75 1.17 5.37 1.89
N PRO A 76 0.05 4.85 2.45
CA PRO A 76 -0.12 3.40 2.63
C PRO A 76 -0.07 2.63 1.32
N THR A 77 -0.69 3.14 0.24
CA THR A 77 -0.63 2.52 -1.09
C THR A 77 0.81 2.35 -1.58
N ILE A 78 1.64 3.40 -1.48
CA ILE A 78 3.04 3.38 -1.90
C ILE A 78 3.84 2.36 -1.09
N ILE A 79 3.65 2.32 0.24
CA ILE A 79 4.31 1.34 1.12
C ILE A 79 3.91 -0.09 0.72
N LEU A 80 2.62 -0.35 0.52
CA LEU A 80 2.12 -1.69 0.15
C LEU A 80 2.62 -2.13 -1.23
N LEU A 81 2.73 -1.21 -2.21
CA LEU A 81 3.33 -1.47 -3.51
C LEU A 81 4.83 -1.76 -3.38
N GLY A 82 5.56 -1.02 -2.56
CA GLY A 82 6.96 -1.29 -2.26
C GLY A 82 7.17 -2.70 -1.69
N ILE A 83 6.34 -3.10 -0.73
CA ILE A 83 6.33 -4.47 -0.16
C ILE A 83 6.06 -5.51 -1.25
N TYR A 84 5.06 -5.27 -2.09
CA TYR A 84 4.69 -6.18 -3.18
C TYR A 84 5.85 -6.40 -4.16
N LEU A 85 6.48 -5.31 -4.63
CA LEU A 85 7.59 -5.36 -5.57
C LEU A 85 8.79 -6.08 -4.96
N ALA A 86 9.19 -5.74 -3.73
CA ALA A 86 10.30 -6.39 -3.04
C ALA A 86 10.07 -7.90 -2.84
N CYS A 87 8.85 -8.30 -2.45
CA CYS A 87 8.50 -9.72 -2.33
C CYS A 87 8.57 -10.44 -3.67
N ARG A 88 8.07 -9.83 -4.74
CA ARG A 88 8.06 -10.44 -6.07
C ARG A 88 9.44 -10.58 -6.67
N GLU A 89 10.28 -9.57 -6.52
CA GLU A 89 11.67 -9.61 -6.97
C GLU A 89 12.44 -10.72 -6.26
N LYS A 90 12.24 -10.89 -4.96
CA LYS A 90 12.85 -11.99 -4.19
C LYS A 90 12.43 -13.37 -4.71
N ILE A 91 11.15 -13.58 -5.02
CA ILE A 91 10.67 -14.86 -5.58
C ILE A 91 11.29 -15.12 -6.95
N LYS A 92 11.33 -14.11 -7.82
CA LYS A 92 11.89 -14.23 -9.16
C LYS A 92 13.38 -14.60 -9.10
N ARG A 93 14.16 -13.88 -8.30
CA ARG A 93 15.60 -14.15 -8.12
C ARG A 93 15.86 -15.56 -7.59
N ASN A 94 15.09 -16.02 -6.61
CA ASN A 94 15.26 -17.37 -6.07
C ASN A 94 14.93 -18.46 -7.11
N ALA A 95 13.94 -18.23 -7.97
CA ALA A 95 13.63 -19.16 -9.06
C ALA A 95 14.75 -19.23 -10.10
N GLU A 96 15.38 -18.10 -10.42
CA GLU A 96 16.54 -18.04 -11.33
C GLU A 96 17.76 -18.78 -10.74
N LEU A 97 18.08 -18.56 -9.46
CA LEU A 97 19.17 -19.25 -8.77
C LEU A 97 18.97 -20.77 -8.71
N ASN A 98 17.76 -21.22 -8.40
CA ASN A 98 17.44 -22.65 -8.39
C ASN A 98 17.58 -23.28 -9.79
N LYS A 99 17.25 -22.53 -10.86
CA LYS A 99 17.44 -22.99 -12.23
C LYS A 99 18.92 -23.15 -12.57
N MET A 100 19.78 -22.21 -12.15
CA MET A 100 21.24 -22.31 -12.34
C MET A 100 21.81 -23.52 -11.61
N ASN A 101 21.45 -23.71 -10.33
CA ASN A 101 21.97 -24.81 -9.52
C ASN A 101 21.61 -26.20 -10.07
N ILE A 102 20.42 -26.37 -10.67
CA ILE A 102 20.02 -27.64 -11.31
C ILE A 102 20.81 -27.92 -12.59
N GLN A 103 21.26 -26.88 -13.31
CA GLN A 103 22.01 -27.03 -14.56
C GLN A 103 23.48 -27.32 -14.35
N ASP A 104 24.02 -26.99 -13.17
CA ASP A 104 25.41 -27.27 -12.79
C ASP A 104 25.62 -28.70 -12.24
N LEU A 105 24.53 -29.44 -11.94
CA LEU A 105 24.49 -30.82 -11.45
C LEU A 105 24.45 -31.84 -12.60
#